data_AF-A0A1S2XAM9-F1
#
_entry.id   AF-A0A1S2XAM9-F1
#
_cell.length_a   1.000
_cell.length_b   1.000
_cell.length_c   1.000
_cell.angle_alpha   90.00
_cell.angle_beta   90.00
_cell.angle_gamma   90.00
#
_symmetry.space_group_name_H-M   'P 1'
#
loop_
_entity.id
_entity.type
_entity.pdbx_description
1 polymer ?
#
loop_
_entity_poly.entity_id
_entity_poly.type
_entity_poly.pdbx_seq_one_letter_code
_entity_poly.pdbx_strand_id
1 'polypeptide(L)'
;MDFTTKTIFFITLSSLLFVGNAIPSSRDIHVVRHNLQSNLLEFCKKTTNPTLCQQTIQPSYTNNVFDPYKALGVEIEATLNQTKKIIGIISELREKQETSKSLKDSLDICKDQYNSILGSIKETKDAIANRDVRTIKFKFSAVLSYQASCKDAFEGMEKEFAFAKDSDVEYQLGGNCLDIIADLEKSEPKNEDPLPQSPPSASSNVIGTIS
;
A
#
# COMPACT_ATOMS: atom_id res chain seq x y z
N MET A 1 -2.99 -44.83 -76.02
CA MET A 1 -3.00 -46.22 -75.53
C MET A 1 -3.40 -46.17 -74.09
N ASP A 2 -4.55 -46.77 -73.80
CA ASP A 2 -5.17 -46.90 -72.49
C ASP A 2 -4.76 -48.27 -71.92
N PHE A 3 -4.35 -48.35 -70.65
CA PHE A 3 -4.39 -49.61 -69.89
C PHE A 3 -4.31 -49.38 -68.37
N THR A 4 -5.49 -49.17 -67.80
CA THR A 4 -6.01 -49.74 -66.54
C THR A 4 -5.02 -50.42 -65.59
N THR A 5 -4.97 -50.00 -64.31
CA THR A 5 -4.66 -50.91 -63.19
C THR A 5 -5.39 -50.51 -61.90
N LYS A 6 -6.48 -51.25 -61.65
CA LYS A 6 -7.03 -51.76 -60.37
C LYS A 6 -6.95 -50.91 -59.08
N THR A 7 -8.12 -50.43 -58.71
CA THR A 7 -8.61 -50.19 -57.35
C THR A 7 -8.43 -51.43 -56.44
N ILE A 8 -7.81 -51.25 -55.27
CA ILE A 8 -7.95 -52.17 -54.14
C ILE A 8 -8.30 -51.35 -52.89
N PHE A 9 -9.54 -51.53 -52.43
CA PHE A 9 -10.08 -51.04 -51.17
C PHE A 9 -9.52 -51.90 -50.02
N PHE A 10 -8.81 -51.29 -49.08
CA PHE A 10 -8.65 -51.83 -47.73
C PHE A 10 -9.06 -50.75 -46.72
N ILE A 11 -10.32 -50.83 -46.27
CA ILE A 11 -10.81 -50.06 -45.12
C ILE A 11 -10.31 -50.79 -43.88
N THR A 12 -9.19 -50.33 -43.31
CA THR A 12 -8.80 -50.74 -41.96
C THR A 12 -9.46 -49.82 -40.95
N LEU A 13 -10.49 -50.35 -40.31
CA LEU A 13 -11.19 -49.75 -39.18
C LEU A 13 -10.23 -49.71 -37.97
N SER A 14 -9.41 -48.67 -37.87
CA SER A 14 -8.65 -48.36 -36.66
C SER A 14 -9.46 -47.38 -35.83
N SER A 15 -10.18 -47.90 -34.84
CA SER A 15 -10.78 -47.12 -33.76
C SER A 15 -9.66 -46.48 -32.95
N LEU A 16 -9.25 -45.26 -33.31
CA LEU A 16 -8.50 -44.38 -32.41
C LEU A 16 -9.46 -43.88 -31.35
N LEU A 17 -9.45 -44.57 -30.20
CA LEU A 17 -9.92 -44.01 -28.94
C LEU A 17 -8.98 -42.86 -28.59
N PHE A 18 -9.31 -41.65 -29.02
CA PHE A 18 -8.79 -40.45 -28.39
C PHE A 18 -9.35 -40.44 -26.97
N VAL A 19 -8.53 -40.92 -26.03
CA VAL A 19 -8.66 -40.60 -24.62
C VAL A 19 -8.63 -39.08 -24.55
N GLY A 20 -9.82 -38.49 -24.41
CA GLY A 20 -9.97 -37.07 -24.16
C GLY A 20 -9.27 -36.76 -22.85
N ASN A 21 -8.08 -36.17 -22.91
CA ASN A 21 -7.57 -35.42 -21.78
C ASN A 21 -8.58 -34.31 -21.54
N ALA A 22 -9.33 -34.41 -20.43
CA ALA A 22 -10.21 -33.36 -19.98
C ALA A 22 -9.42 -32.06 -19.92
N ILE A 23 -9.71 -31.12 -20.82
CA ILE A 23 -9.26 -29.74 -20.71
C ILE A 23 -9.96 -29.19 -19.46
N PRO A 24 -9.24 -28.71 -18.43
CA PRO A 24 -9.87 -28.11 -17.27
C PRO A 24 -10.72 -26.92 -17.72
N SER A 25 -11.96 -26.89 -17.23
CA SER A 25 -12.95 -25.85 -17.50
C SER A 25 -12.39 -24.45 -17.25
N SER A 26 -12.31 -23.61 -18.31
CA SER A 26 -11.94 -22.19 -18.21
C SER A 26 -12.91 -21.35 -17.38
N ARG A 27 -14.04 -21.92 -16.92
CA ARG A 27 -15.05 -21.19 -16.14
C ARG A 27 -14.57 -20.89 -14.72
N ASP A 28 -13.82 -21.80 -14.09
CA ASP A 28 -13.41 -21.65 -12.70
C ASP A 28 -12.32 -20.58 -12.53
N ILE A 29 -11.37 -20.51 -13.47
CA ILE A 29 -10.31 -19.49 -13.48
C ILE A 29 -10.92 -18.09 -13.68
N HIS A 30 -11.91 -17.97 -14.56
CA HIS A 30 -12.56 -16.69 -14.85
C HIS A 30 -13.36 -16.16 -13.65
N VAL A 31 -14.13 -17.02 -12.98
CA VAL A 31 -14.93 -16.66 -11.80
C VAL A 31 -14.04 -16.26 -10.62
N VAL A 32 -12.96 -17.00 -10.37
CA VAL A 32 -12.03 -16.71 -9.27
C VAL A 32 -11.30 -15.38 -9.49
N ARG A 33 -10.80 -15.14 -10.71
CA ARG A 33 -10.16 -13.87 -11.06
C ARG A 33 -11.12 -12.68 -10.95
N HIS A 34 -12.37 -12.85 -11.37
CA HIS A 34 -13.40 -11.81 -11.25
C HIS A 34 -13.69 -11.46 -9.79
N ASN A 35 -13.86 -12.46 -8.91
CA ASN A 35 -14.09 -12.24 -7.48
C ASN A 35 -12.91 -11.55 -6.79
N LEU A 36 -11.69 -11.93 -7.17
CA LEU A 36 -10.46 -11.33 -6.65
C LEU A 36 -10.34 -9.85 -7.02
N GLN A 37 -10.63 -9.53 -8.29
CA GLN A 37 -10.66 -8.16 -8.79
C GLN A 37 -11.76 -7.34 -8.09
N SER A 38 -12.95 -7.92 -7.88
CA SER A 38 -14.04 -7.28 -7.13
C SER A 38 -13.65 -6.97 -5.68
N ASN A 39 -12.97 -7.89 -5.01
CA ASN A 39 -12.50 -7.69 -3.63
C ASN A 39 -11.45 -6.58 -3.54
N LEU A 40 -10.50 -6.54 -4.47
CA LEU A 40 -9.51 -5.47 -4.54
C LEU A 40 -10.14 -4.11 -4.82
N LEU A 41 -11.10 -4.06 -5.74
CA LEU A 41 -11.83 -2.83 -6.07
C LEU A 41 -12.55 -2.27 -4.83
N GLU A 42 -13.29 -3.11 -4.12
CA GLU A 42 -14.02 -2.67 -2.92
C GLU A 42 -13.06 -2.29 -1.78
N PHE A 43 -11.95 -3.02 -1.64
CA PHE A 43 -10.91 -2.70 -0.66
C PHE A 43 -10.28 -1.31 -0.89
N CYS A 44 -9.86 -1.03 -2.12
CA CYS A 44 -9.20 0.25 -2.45
C CYS A 44 -10.18 1.44 -2.54
N LYS A 45 -11.49 1.20 -2.62
CA LYS A 45 -12.49 2.26 -2.83
C LYS A 45 -12.48 3.37 -1.77
N LYS A 46 -12.09 3.03 -0.54
CA LYS A 46 -12.09 3.94 0.61
C LYS A 46 -10.72 4.55 0.92
N THR A 47 -9.72 4.27 0.10
CA THR A 47 -8.37 4.79 0.32
C THR A 47 -8.18 6.18 -0.29
N THR A 48 -7.14 6.87 0.14
CA THR A 48 -6.77 8.23 -0.26
C THR A 48 -6.64 8.38 -1.78
N ASN A 49 -6.05 7.38 -2.44
CA ASN A 49 -6.02 7.26 -3.89
C ASN A 49 -6.42 5.82 -4.31
N PRO A 50 -7.70 5.59 -4.62
CA PRO A 50 -8.22 4.25 -4.97
C PRO A 50 -7.57 3.65 -6.21
N THR A 51 -7.28 4.48 -7.21
CA THR A 51 -6.66 4.03 -8.46
C THR A 51 -5.22 3.58 -8.20
N LEU A 52 -4.44 4.37 -7.47
CA LEU A 52 -3.07 4.02 -7.11
C LEU A 52 -3.02 2.76 -6.22
N CYS A 53 -3.98 2.61 -5.31
CA CYS A 53 -4.09 1.42 -4.47
C CYS A 53 -4.26 0.15 -5.30
N GLN A 54 -5.18 0.18 -6.28
CA GLN A 54 -5.41 -0.96 -7.17
C GLN A 54 -4.16 -1.27 -7.99
N GLN A 55 -3.56 -0.25 -8.60
CA GLN A 55 -2.35 -0.40 -9.42
C GLN A 55 -1.19 -0.99 -8.64
N THR A 56 -1.06 -0.62 -7.37
CA THR A 56 0.03 -1.06 -6.49
C THR A 56 -0.17 -2.50 -6.03
N ILE A 57 -1.38 -2.89 -5.64
CA ILE A 57 -1.66 -4.21 -5.08
C ILE A 57 -1.86 -5.28 -6.14
N GLN A 58 -2.49 -4.93 -7.29
CA GLN A 58 -2.88 -5.88 -8.33
C GLN A 58 -1.75 -6.81 -8.83
N PRO A 59 -0.51 -6.34 -9.05
CA PRO A 59 0.60 -7.20 -9.50
C PRO A 59 0.97 -8.31 -8.50
N SER A 60 0.70 -8.09 -7.21
CA SER A 60 1.03 -9.04 -6.13
C SER A 60 -0.08 -10.06 -5.88
N TYR A 61 -1.21 -9.96 -6.59
CA TYR A 61 -2.38 -10.80 -6.44
C TYR A 61 -2.43 -11.92 -7.48
N THR A 62 -1.79 -13.06 -7.15
CA THR A 62 -1.79 -14.25 -8.01
C THR A 62 -2.52 -15.45 -7.41
N ASN A 63 -2.82 -15.42 -6.10
CA ASN A 63 -3.38 -16.54 -5.36
C ASN A 63 -4.74 -16.15 -4.78
N ASN A 64 -5.70 -17.08 -4.88
CA ASN A 64 -7.14 -16.86 -4.87
C ASN A 64 -7.79 -16.36 -3.55
N VAL A 65 -7.01 -15.83 -2.60
CA VAL A 65 -7.51 -15.36 -1.30
C VAL A 65 -7.02 -13.94 -1.06
N PHE A 66 -7.97 -13.05 -0.77
CA PHE A 66 -7.67 -11.67 -0.43
C PHE A 66 -7.24 -11.57 1.05
N ASP A 67 -6.05 -11.00 1.31
CA ASP A 67 -5.53 -10.79 2.67
C ASP A 67 -5.18 -9.29 2.87
N PRO A 68 -5.97 -8.56 3.69
CA PRO A 68 -5.75 -7.15 3.98
C PRO A 68 -4.35 -6.80 4.51
N TYR A 69 -3.71 -7.68 5.30
CA TYR A 69 -2.37 -7.43 5.83
C TYR A 69 -1.30 -7.60 4.75
N LYS A 70 -1.49 -8.53 3.81
CA LYS A 70 -0.61 -8.62 2.63
C LYS A 70 -0.78 -7.42 1.72
N ALA A 71 -2.02 -6.97 1.50
CA ALA A 71 -2.29 -5.75 0.74
C ALA A 71 -1.61 -4.52 1.37
N LEU A 72 -1.72 -4.35 2.69
CA LEU A 72 -0.99 -3.32 3.44
C LEU A 72 0.53 -3.44 3.24
N GLY A 73 1.08 -4.65 3.35
CA GLY A 73 2.51 -4.88 3.16
C GLY A 73 3.02 -4.47 1.76
N VAL A 74 2.21 -4.67 0.72
CA VAL A 74 2.53 -4.26 -0.65
C VAL A 74 2.54 -2.73 -0.79
N GLU A 75 1.54 -2.03 -0.23
CA GLU A 75 1.48 -0.56 -0.23
C GLU A 75 2.63 0.07 0.57
N ILE A 76 3.02 -0.53 1.70
CA ILE A 76 4.18 -0.09 2.48
C ILE A 76 5.48 -0.26 1.70
N GLU A 77 5.63 -1.36 0.95
CA GLU A 77 6.80 -1.58 0.11
C GLU A 77 6.85 -0.59 -1.07
N ALA A 78 5.69 -0.26 -1.65
CA ALA A 78 5.60 0.79 -2.66
C ALA A 78 6.00 2.16 -2.09
N THR A 79 5.50 2.50 -0.89
CA THR A 79 5.90 3.71 -0.16
C THR A 79 7.42 3.73 0.06
N LEU A 80 8.01 2.63 0.54
CA LEU A 80 9.45 2.48 0.74
C LEU A 80 10.26 2.74 -0.54
N ASN A 81 9.80 2.20 -1.66
CA ASN A 81 10.48 2.38 -2.95
C ASN A 81 10.40 3.83 -3.43
N GLN A 82 9.25 4.49 -3.23
CA GLN A 82 9.10 5.90 -3.54
C GLN A 82 9.98 6.79 -2.63
N THR A 83 10.06 6.49 -1.32
CA THR A 83 10.98 7.16 -0.38
C THR A 83 12.42 7.05 -0.84
N LYS A 84 12.87 5.83 -1.22
CA LYS A 84 14.24 5.61 -1.72
C LYS A 84 14.51 6.41 -3.00
N LYS A 85 13.55 6.47 -3.92
CA LYS A 85 13.65 7.28 -5.14
C LYS A 85 13.86 8.75 -4.80
N ILE A 86 13.08 9.30 -3.87
CA ILE A 86 13.16 10.70 -3.47
C ILE A 86 14.49 11.02 -2.78
N ILE A 87 15.00 10.13 -1.92
CA ILE A 87 16.35 10.28 -1.33
C ILE A 87 17.42 10.35 -2.42
N GLY A 88 17.29 9.55 -3.48
CA GLY A 88 18.16 9.62 -4.65
C GLY A 88 18.12 11.01 -5.31
N ILE A 89 16.92 11.53 -5.60
CA ILE A 89 16.73 12.85 -6.20
C ILE A 89 17.31 13.95 -5.30
N ILE A 90 17.05 13.92 -3.99
CA ILE A 90 17.61 14.88 -3.03
C ILE A 90 19.13 14.86 -3.07
N SER A 91 19.74 13.67 -3.11
CA SER A 91 21.19 13.52 -3.17
C SER A 91 21.77 14.13 -4.45
N GLU A 92 21.17 13.86 -5.61
CA GLU A 92 21.57 14.45 -6.89
C GLU A 92 21.45 15.99 -6.90
N LEU A 93 20.36 16.54 -6.33
CA LEU A 93 20.16 17.99 -6.26
C LEU A 93 21.19 18.69 -5.37
N ARG A 94 21.64 18.03 -4.29
CA ARG A 94 22.65 18.57 -3.38
C ARG A 94 24.04 18.64 -4.00
N GLU A 95 24.36 17.76 -4.94
CA GLU A 95 25.68 17.71 -5.60
C GLU A 95 25.86 18.80 -6.68
N LYS A 96 24.77 19.46 -7.09
CA LYS A 96 24.83 20.56 -8.07
C LYS A 96 25.57 21.78 -7.49
N GLN A 97 26.54 22.30 -8.23
CA GLN A 97 27.38 23.44 -7.80
C GLN A 97 26.59 24.76 -7.67
N GLU A 98 25.51 24.92 -8.43
CA GLU A 98 24.73 26.17 -8.52
C GLU A 98 23.56 26.26 -7.51
N THR A 99 23.47 25.33 -6.56
CA THR A 99 22.40 25.29 -5.57
C THR A 99 22.57 26.41 -4.54
N SER A 100 21.54 27.28 -4.41
CA SER A 100 21.51 28.37 -3.42
C SER A 100 21.64 27.83 -1.99
N LYS A 101 22.09 28.66 -1.04
CA LYS A 101 22.18 28.23 0.37
C LYS A 101 20.81 27.80 0.91
N SER A 102 19.76 28.59 0.67
CA SER A 102 18.39 28.27 1.08
C SER A 102 17.95 26.91 0.56
N LEU A 103 18.23 26.63 -0.71
CA LEU A 103 17.90 25.34 -1.32
C LEU A 103 18.69 24.18 -0.71
N LYS A 104 19.97 24.37 -0.40
CA LYS A 104 20.76 23.35 0.29
C LYS A 104 20.19 23.05 1.68
N ASP A 105 19.83 24.08 2.44
CA ASP A 105 19.25 23.93 3.78
C ASP A 105 17.91 23.17 3.72
N SER A 106 17.02 23.52 2.78
CA SER A 106 15.75 22.79 2.57
C SER A 106 15.97 21.33 2.13
N LEU A 107 16.94 21.08 1.25
CA LEU A 107 17.31 19.72 0.82
C LEU A 107 17.90 18.88 1.96
N ASP A 108 18.68 19.49 2.86
CA ASP A 108 19.22 18.82 4.05
C ASP A 108 18.10 18.44 5.03
N ILE A 109 17.16 19.35 5.29
CA ILE A 109 15.97 19.05 6.10
C ILE A 109 15.20 17.88 5.49
N CYS A 110 14.92 17.92 4.19
CA CYS A 110 14.22 16.85 3.50
C CYS A 110 14.97 15.52 3.57
N LYS A 111 16.30 15.52 3.42
CA LYS A 111 17.10 14.29 3.54
C LYS A 111 16.91 13.65 4.91
N ASP A 112 16.94 14.44 5.98
CA ASP A 112 16.77 13.95 7.35
C ASP A 112 15.35 13.44 7.61
N GLN A 113 14.33 14.14 7.09
CA GLN A 113 12.94 13.69 7.16
C GLN A 113 12.73 12.36 6.42
N TYR A 114 13.23 12.24 5.18
CA TYR A 114 13.09 11.00 4.41
C TYR A 114 13.90 9.82 5.00
N ASN A 115 15.04 10.08 5.66
CA ASN A 115 15.72 9.05 6.45
C ASN A 115 14.87 8.61 7.65
N SER A 116 14.16 9.54 8.29
CA SER A 116 13.23 9.23 9.37
C SER A 116 12.03 8.42 8.87
N ILE A 117 11.54 8.68 7.64
CA ILE A 117 10.54 7.85 6.96
C ILE A 117 11.03 6.40 6.81
N LEU A 118 12.27 6.18 6.36
CA LEU A 118 12.84 4.83 6.26
C LEU A 118 12.82 4.10 7.62
N GLY A 119 13.14 4.81 8.70
CA GLY A 119 13.05 4.28 10.07
C GLY A 119 11.63 3.88 10.46
N SER A 120 10.66 4.78 10.28
CA SER A 120 9.25 4.52 10.57
C SER A 120 8.66 3.38 9.74
N ILE A 121 9.01 3.28 8.46
CA ILE A 121 8.60 2.18 7.59
C ILE A 121 9.14 0.84 8.12
N LYS A 122 10.42 0.80 8.51
CA LYS A 122 11.02 -0.41 9.09
C LYS A 122 10.26 -0.86 10.34
N GLU A 123 10.03 0.05 11.27
CA GLU A 123 9.29 -0.25 12.51
C GLU A 123 7.84 -0.67 12.23
N THR A 124 7.21 -0.11 11.21
CA THR A 124 5.87 -0.53 10.76
C THR A 124 5.90 -1.97 10.25
N LYS A 125 6.90 -2.34 9.43
CA LYS A 125 7.05 -3.71 8.92
C LYS A 125 7.28 -4.72 10.05
N ASP A 126 8.05 -4.35 11.07
CA ASP A 126 8.26 -5.18 12.26
C ASP A 126 6.95 -5.36 13.05
N ALA A 127 6.13 -4.31 13.18
CA ALA A 127 4.83 -4.36 13.86
C ALA A 127 3.78 -5.18 13.10
N ILE A 128 3.83 -5.22 11.75
CA ILE A 128 2.95 -6.06 10.92
C ILE A 128 3.13 -7.55 11.24
N ALA A 129 4.36 -8.00 11.49
CA ALA A 129 4.63 -9.39 11.83
C ALA A 129 3.89 -9.83 13.11
N ASN A 130 3.67 -8.90 14.03
CA ASN A 130 2.96 -9.12 15.30
C ASN A 130 1.49 -8.70 15.27
N ARG A 131 0.98 -8.19 14.14
CA ARG A 131 -0.37 -7.60 14.00
C ARG A 131 -0.67 -6.53 15.06
N ASP A 132 0.34 -5.77 15.48
CA ASP A 132 0.17 -4.68 16.42
C ASP A 132 -0.35 -3.43 15.69
N VAL A 133 -1.66 -3.41 15.42
CA VAL A 133 -2.32 -2.35 14.63
C VAL A 133 -2.11 -0.96 15.24
N ARG A 134 -2.01 -0.86 16.57
CA ARG A 134 -1.74 0.41 17.25
C ARG A 134 -0.35 0.93 16.91
N THR A 135 0.67 0.08 17.02
CA THR A 135 2.05 0.46 16.65
C THR A 135 2.18 0.71 15.16
N ILE A 136 1.56 -0.11 14.30
CA ILE A 136 1.49 0.10 12.85
C ILE A 136 0.95 1.49 12.54
N LYS A 137 -0.21 1.85 13.12
CA LYS A 137 -0.85 3.16 12.91
C LYS A 137 0.04 4.31 13.38
N PHE A 138 0.61 4.21 14.58
CA PHE A 138 1.45 5.26 15.14
C PHE A 138 2.71 5.50 14.30
N LYS A 139 3.45 4.43 13.99
CA LYS A 139 4.69 4.52 13.21
C LYS A 139 4.44 4.95 11.78
N PHE A 140 3.38 4.44 11.16
CA PHE A 140 3.08 4.81 9.79
C PHE A 140 2.50 6.22 9.67
N SER A 141 1.79 6.72 10.69
CA SER A 141 1.33 8.12 10.70
C SER A 141 2.51 9.10 10.71
N ALA A 142 3.62 8.75 11.37
CA ALA A 142 4.83 9.55 11.35
C ALA A 142 5.45 9.69 9.94
N VAL A 143 5.24 8.71 9.05
CA VAL A 143 5.70 8.81 7.64
C VAL A 143 5.13 10.06 6.96
N LEU A 144 3.81 10.28 7.09
CA LEU A 144 3.18 11.47 6.50
C LEU A 144 3.60 12.76 7.21
N SER A 145 3.85 12.73 8.52
CA SER A 145 4.35 13.90 9.25
C SER A 145 5.75 14.33 8.79
N TYR A 146 6.65 13.37 8.55
CA TYR A 146 7.99 13.65 8.04
C TYR A 146 7.95 14.13 6.58
N GLN A 147 7.11 13.52 5.74
CA GLN A 147 6.89 13.99 4.37
C GLN A 147 6.38 15.43 4.34
N ALA A 148 5.39 15.76 5.18
CA ALA A 148 4.87 17.12 5.32
C ALA A 148 5.96 18.10 5.79
N SER A 149 6.76 17.71 6.79
CA SER A 149 7.87 18.53 7.29
C SER A 149 8.91 18.85 6.22
N CYS A 150 9.18 17.91 5.29
CA CYS A 150 10.02 18.19 4.12
C CYS A 150 9.36 19.21 3.18
N LYS A 151 8.06 19.07 2.91
CA LYS A 151 7.32 20.01 2.06
C LYS A 151 7.31 21.41 2.65
N ASP A 152 7.14 21.54 3.96
CA ASP A 152 7.16 22.82 4.69
C ASP A 152 8.53 23.50 4.60
N ALA A 153 9.63 22.73 4.48
CA ALA A 153 10.97 23.29 4.28
C ALA A 153 11.14 24.04 2.96
N PHE A 154 10.20 23.89 2.01
CA PHE A 154 10.18 24.60 0.74
C PHE A 154 9.15 25.75 0.69
N GLU A 155 8.50 26.09 1.81
CA GLU A 155 7.58 27.23 1.88
C GLU A 155 8.27 28.53 1.46
N GLY A 156 7.65 29.27 0.54
CA GLY A 156 8.23 30.49 -0.05
C GLY A 156 9.25 30.26 -1.17
N MET A 157 9.56 29.01 -1.49
CA MET A 157 10.44 28.61 -2.59
C MET A 157 9.91 27.38 -3.34
N GLU A 158 8.60 27.28 -3.51
CA GLU A 158 7.91 26.11 -4.06
C GLU A 158 8.38 25.75 -5.47
N LYS A 159 8.85 26.75 -6.24
CA LYS A 159 9.43 26.53 -7.58
C LYS A 159 10.72 25.71 -7.54
N GLU A 160 11.43 25.70 -6.42
CA GLU A 160 12.66 24.96 -6.23
C GLU A 160 12.41 23.54 -5.68
N PHE A 161 11.17 23.23 -5.28
CA PHE A 161 10.77 21.89 -4.84
C PHE A 161 10.63 20.92 -6.03
N ALA A 162 11.76 20.62 -6.68
CA ALA A 162 11.81 19.91 -7.95
C ALA A 162 11.24 18.48 -7.91
N PHE A 163 11.08 17.90 -6.73
CA PHE A 163 10.51 16.57 -6.49
C PHE A 163 9.13 16.61 -5.83
N ALA A 164 8.41 17.74 -5.88
CA ALA A 164 7.07 17.88 -5.32
C ALA A 164 6.10 16.78 -5.79
N LYS A 165 6.12 16.44 -7.09
CA LYS A 165 5.28 15.37 -7.65
C LYS A 165 5.59 14.01 -7.07
N ASP A 166 6.87 13.71 -6.88
CA ASP A 166 7.30 12.45 -6.26
C ASP A 166 6.89 12.41 -4.79
N SER A 167 7.02 13.53 -4.09
CA SER A 167 6.55 13.67 -2.71
C SER A 167 5.03 13.52 -2.58
N ASP A 168 4.25 14.02 -3.55
CA ASP A 168 2.79 13.84 -3.58
C ASP A 168 2.41 12.38 -3.84
N VAL A 169 3.17 11.65 -4.66
CA VAL A 169 2.97 10.19 -4.84
C VAL A 169 3.25 9.44 -3.54
N GLU A 170 4.32 9.78 -2.81
CA GLU A 170 4.58 9.19 -1.48
C GLU A 170 3.43 9.48 -0.51
N TYR A 171 2.93 10.72 -0.48
CA TYR A 171 1.78 11.10 0.34
C TYR A 171 0.54 10.26 -0.01
N GLN A 172 0.27 10.02 -1.29
CA GLN A 172 -0.86 9.19 -1.72
C GLN A 172 -0.71 7.72 -1.34
N LEU A 173 0.47 7.13 -1.52
CA LEU A 173 0.77 5.77 -1.07
C LEU A 173 0.66 5.65 0.46
N GLY A 174 1.19 6.64 1.18
CA GLY A 174 1.14 6.67 2.63
C GLY A 174 -0.29 6.87 3.16
N GLY A 175 -1.08 7.71 2.50
CA GLY A 175 -2.51 7.87 2.78
C GLY A 175 -3.27 6.56 2.60
N ASN A 176 -3.03 5.84 1.49
CA ASN A 176 -3.63 4.52 1.28
C ASN A 176 -3.31 3.55 2.42
N CYS A 177 -2.05 3.50 2.86
CA CYS A 177 -1.66 2.66 3.98
C CYS A 177 -2.43 3.03 5.25
N LEU A 178 -2.57 4.31 5.59
CA LEU A 178 -3.31 4.72 6.79
C LEU A 178 -4.80 4.38 6.72
N ASP A 179 -5.43 4.50 5.55
CA ASP A 179 -6.83 4.12 5.37
C ASP A 179 -7.02 2.61 5.56
N ILE A 180 -6.10 1.81 4.99
CA ILE A 180 -6.08 0.36 5.18
C ILE A 180 -5.87 0.02 6.67
N ILE A 181 -4.93 0.67 7.34
CA ILE A 181 -4.66 0.47 8.77
C ILE A 181 -5.88 0.82 9.62
N ALA A 182 -6.59 1.90 9.29
CA ALA A 182 -7.81 2.31 9.99
C ALA A 182 -8.93 1.29 9.80
N ASP A 183 -9.05 0.66 8.63
CA ASP A 183 -10.02 -0.41 8.40
C ASP A 183 -9.63 -1.72 9.10
N LEU A 184 -8.33 -2.03 9.19
CA LEU A 184 -7.83 -3.14 10.02
C LEU A 184 -8.16 -2.92 11.50
N GLU A 185 -7.93 -1.72 12.03
CA GLU A 185 -8.23 -1.35 13.42
C GLU A 185 -9.71 -1.54 13.76
N LYS A 186 -10.62 -1.20 12.83
CA LYS A 186 -12.07 -1.41 13.01
C LYS A 186 -12.47 -2.89 12.97
N SER A 187 -11.66 -3.74 12.33
CA SER A 187 -11.93 -5.18 12.20
C SER A 187 -11.43 -6.00 13.40
N GLU A 188 -10.58 -5.42 14.24
CA GLU A 188 -10.11 -6.06 15.47
C GLU A 188 -11.29 -6.26 16.46
N PRO A 189 -11.40 -7.42 17.13
CA PRO A 189 -12.40 -7.62 18.16
C PRO A 189 -12.19 -6.58 19.28
N LYS A 190 -13.23 -5.80 19.56
CA LYS A 190 -13.23 -4.87 20.69
C LYS A 190 -13.18 -5.67 21.99
N ASN A 191 -12.00 -5.85 22.56
CA ASN A 191 -11.90 -6.12 23.98
C ASN A 191 -12.32 -4.82 24.68
N GLU A 192 -13.56 -4.77 25.16
CA GLU A 192 -13.95 -3.76 26.14
C GLU A 192 -13.14 -4.02 27.41
N ASP A 193 -11.97 -3.38 27.53
CA ASP A 193 -11.33 -3.23 28.82
C ASP A 193 -12.33 -2.52 29.74
N PRO A 194 -12.63 -3.05 30.94
CA PRO A 194 -13.50 -2.35 31.89
C PRO A 194 -12.96 -0.94 32.10
N LEU A 195 -13.81 0.08 31.88
CA LEU A 195 -13.46 1.46 32.19
C LEU A 195 -12.83 1.50 33.60
N PRO A 196 -11.64 2.10 33.77
CA PRO A 196 -11.20 2.48 35.10
C PRO A 196 -12.28 3.39 35.68
N GLN A 197 -12.91 2.96 36.78
CA GLN A 197 -13.82 3.81 37.52
C GLN A 197 -13.04 5.06 37.93
N SER A 198 -13.43 6.22 37.40
CA SER A 198 -12.86 7.50 37.82
C SER A 198 -13.05 7.63 39.34
N PRO A 199 -12.00 7.95 40.11
CA PRO A 199 -12.16 8.22 41.53
C PRO A 199 -13.10 9.41 41.74
N PRO A 200 -13.92 9.42 42.80
CA PRO A 200 -14.85 10.50 43.06
C PRO A 200 -14.10 11.83 43.20
N SER A 201 -14.56 12.83 42.45
CA SER A 201 -13.96 14.17 42.44
C SER A 201 -14.08 14.84 43.81
N ALA A 202 -12.94 15.20 44.41
CA ALA A 202 -12.85 15.88 45.70
C ALA A 202 -13.07 17.40 45.61
N SER A 203 -14.11 17.83 44.90
CA SER A 203 -14.40 19.25 44.73
C SER A 203 -15.91 19.52 44.76
N SER A 204 -16.50 19.28 45.92
CA SER A 204 -17.77 19.91 46.30
C SER A 204 -17.76 20.14 47.81
N ASN A 205 -17.11 21.23 48.22
CA ASN A 205 -17.28 21.88 49.52
C ASN A 205 -16.71 23.30 49.41
N VAL A 206 -17.44 24.16 48.71
CA VAL A 206 -17.34 25.61 48.93
C VAL A 206 -18.70 26.06 49.41
N ILE A 207 -18.86 26.08 50.74
CA ILE A 207 -19.99 26.73 51.41
C ILE A 207 -19.72 28.23 51.32
N GLY A 208 -20.47 28.93 50.48
CA GLY A 208 -20.44 30.39 50.41
C GLY A 208 -21.14 31.00 51.62
N THR A 209 -20.42 31.81 52.39
CA THR A 209 -21.02 32.73 53.37
C THR A 209 -21.48 33.99 52.65
N ILE A 210 -22.77 34.28 52.73
CA ILE A 210 -23.41 35.50 52.22
C ILE A 210 -23.27 36.57 53.31
N SER A 211 -22.79 37.78 52.96
CA SER A 211 -22.89 38.99 53.80
C SER A 211 -24.16 39.76 53.50
#